data_AF-A0A1H6SBQ9-F1
#
_entry.id   AF-A0A1H6SBQ9-F1
#
_cell.length_a   1.000
_cell.length_b   1.000
_cell.length_c   1.000
_cell.angle_alpha   90.00
_cell.angle_beta   90.00
_cell.angle_gamma   90.00
#
_symmetry.space_group_name_H-M   'P 1'
#
loop_
_entity.id
_entity.type
_entity.pdbx_description
1 polymer ?
#
loop_
_entity_poly.entity_id
_entity_poly.type
_entity_poly.pdbx_seq_one_letter_code
_entity_poly.pdbx_strand_id
1 'polypeptide(L)'
;MFTLHLQLIQDTVPVANFPLSQLLMMKDKRFPWFILVPRIDNITELYQLAVDDRQQFIEESCLLARALKHAYQGDKVNIAAIGNKVPQLHVHHIVRYLNDLAWPAPVWGFGLPEPLSEQEIQIRLQKLIPYLQALASSDFEVIF
;
A
#
# COMPACT_ATOMS: atom_id res chain seq x y z
N MET A 1 18.18 3.38 -11.75
CA MET A 1 16.95 2.83 -12.37
C MET A 1 16.23 2.09 -11.26
N PHE A 2 15.03 2.56 -10.91
CA PHE A 2 14.24 1.95 -9.84
C PHE A 2 14.08 0.44 -10.02
N THR A 3 14.42 -0.32 -8.98
CA THR A 3 14.17 -1.77 -8.91
C THR A 3 13.43 -2.11 -7.63
N LEU A 4 12.29 -2.78 -7.74
CA LEU A 4 11.53 -3.23 -6.58
C LEU A 4 12.28 -4.37 -5.87
N HIS A 5 12.36 -4.31 -4.54
CA HIS A 5 13.05 -5.32 -3.73
C HIS A 5 12.43 -6.71 -3.90
N LEU A 6 13.27 -7.75 -3.98
CA LEU A 6 12.83 -9.13 -4.26
C LEU A 6 11.75 -9.64 -3.30
N GLN A 7 11.89 -9.34 -2.00
CA GLN A 7 10.87 -9.73 -1.02
C GLN A 7 9.51 -9.05 -1.28
N LEU A 8 9.49 -7.78 -1.70
CA LEU A 8 8.25 -7.09 -2.03
C LEU A 8 7.61 -7.70 -3.29
N ILE A 9 8.42 -8.07 -4.29
CA ILE A 9 7.94 -8.80 -5.47
C ILE A 9 7.32 -10.14 -5.06
N GLN A 10 7.94 -10.87 -4.13
CA GLN A 10 7.46 -12.17 -3.67
C GLN A 10 6.20 -12.08 -2.82
N ASP A 11 6.02 -11.03 -2.02
CA ASP A 11 4.93 -10.92 -1.06
C ASP A 11 3.72 -10.12 -1.58
N THR A 12 3.87 -9.41 -2.70
CA THR A 12 2.84 -8.51 -3.21
C THR A 12 2.45 -8.79 -4.65
N VAL A 13 1.40 -8.10 -5.11
CA VAL A 13 1.08 -7.93 -6.52
C VAL A 13 1.11 -6.43 -6.87
N PRO A 14 1.64 -6.04 -8.04
CA PRO A 14 1.57 -4.66 -8.50
C PRO A 14 0.12 -4.26 -8.78
N VAL A 15 -0.22 -2.99 -8.57
CA VAL A 15 -1.58 -2.47 -8.78
C VAL A 15 -1.59 -1.27 -9.70
N ALA A 16 -0.85 -0.23 -9.34
CA ALA A 16 -0.86 1.05 -10.04
C ALA A 16 0.45 1.81 -9.78
N ASN A 17 0.67 2.85 -10.57
CA ASN A 17 1.69 3.85 -10.37
C ASN A 17 1.00 5.18 -10.04
N PHE A 18 1.36 5.77 -8.92
CA PHE A 18 1.23 7.20 -8.65
C PHE A 18 2.40 7.96 -9.29
N PRO A 19 2.37 9.31 -9.35
CA PRO A 19 3.49 10.11 -9.87
C PRO A 19 4.85 9.71 -9.30
N LEU A 20 4.95 9.52 -7.99
CA LEU A 20 6.17 9.11 -7.30
C LEU A 20 6.21 7.62 -6.95
N SER A 21 5.10 7.09 -6.41
CA SER A 21 5.11 5.75 -5.79
C SER A 21 4.47 4.66 -6.63
N GLN A 22 5.04 3.46 -6.61
CA GLN A 22 4.34 2.25 -7.04
C GLN A 22 3.41 1.77 -5.91
N LEU A 23 2.16 1.48 -6.27
CA LEU A 23 1.17 0.86 -5.40
C LEU A 23 1.22 -0.66 -5.55
N LEU A 24 1.36 -1.34 -4.43
CA LEU A 24 1.36 -2.79 -4.31
C LEU A 24 0.21 -3.23 -3.40
N MET A 25 -0.28 -4.46 -3.59
CA MET A 25 -1.20 -5.11 -2.67
C MET A 25 -0.52 -6.33 -2.03
N MET A 26 -0.56 -6.42 -0.70
CA MET A 26 -0.02 -7.56 0.03
C MET A 26 -0.84 -8.83 -0.24
N LYS A 27 -0.17 -9.97 -0.45
CA LYS A 27 -0.79 -11.30 -0.63
C LYS A 27 -1.23 -11.93 0.69
N ASP A 28 -1.99 -11.16 1.47
CA ASP A 28 -2.56 -11.61 2.74
C ASP A 28 -4.06 -11.30 2.78
N LYS A 29 -4.91 -12.33 2.72
CA LYS A 29 -6.37 -12.14 2.65
C LYS A 29 -6.96 -11.67 3.98
N ARG A 30 -6.23 -11.79 5.09
CA ARG A 30 -6.71 -11.43 6.43
C ARG A 30 -7.06 -9.94 6.57
N PHE A 31 -6.38 -9.07 5.81
CA PHE A 31 -6.57 -7.62 5.87
C PHE A 31 -6.56 -7.00 4.46
N PRO A 32 -7.36 -5.95 4.19
CA PRO A 32 -7.11 -5.10 3.02
C PRO A 32 -5.84 -4.28 3.24
N TRP A 33 -4.75 -4.70 2.59
CA TRP A 33 -3.41 -4.21 2.87
C TRP A 33 -2.69 -3.84 1.57
N PHE A 34 -2.38 -2.55 1.46
CA PHE A 34 -1.67 -1.95 0.34
C PHE A 34 -0.36 -1.30 0.80
N ILE A 35 0.57 -1.12 -0.12
CA ILE A 35 1.90 -0.60 0.16
C ILE A 35 2.27 0.41 -0.92
N LEU A 36 2.73 1.59 -0.52
CA LEU A 36 3.36 2.56 -1.41
C LEU A 36 4.87 2.40 -1.34
N VAL A 37 5.52 2.35 -2.50
CA VAL A 37 6.98 2.29 -2.65
C VAL A 37 7.40 3.45 -3.56
N PRO A 38 8.00 4.54 -3.02
CA PRO A 38 8.56 5.60 -3.86
C PRO A 38 9.54 5.01 -4.87
N ARG A 39 9.40 5.37 -6.16
CA ARG A 39 10.23 4.81 -7.24
C ARG A 39 11.59 5.53 -7.35
N ILE A 40 12.28 5.64 -6.21
CA ILE A 40 13.60 6.27 -6.07
C ILE A 40 14.57 5.25 -5.48
N ASP A 41 15.74 5.11 -6.10
CA ASP A 41 16.77 4.16 -5.67
C ASP A 41 17.42 4.57 -4.35
N ASN A 42 17.87 3.58 -3.57
CA ASN A 42 18.66 3.75 -2.35
C ASN A 42 18.01 4.60 -1.25
N ILE A 43 16.68 4.69 -1.25
CA ILE A 43 15.92 5.30 -0.16
C ILE A 43 15.45 4.22 0.80
N THR A 44 15.80 4.38 2.07
CA THR A 44 15.39 3.50 3.17
C THR A 44 14.41 4.19 4.12
N GLU A 45 14.43 5.53 4.17
CA GLU A 45 13.67 6.32 5.13
C GLU A 45 12.99 7.53 4.48
N LEU A 46 11.82 7.94 4.99
CA LEU A 46 11.08 9.09 4.46
C LEU A 46 11.86 10.40 4.51
N TYR A 47 12.74 10.60 5.50
CA TYR A 47 13.51 11.83 5.62
C TYR A 47 14.62 11.95 4.56
N GLN A 48 14.97 10.86 3.88
CA GLN A 48 15.99 10.85 2.82
C GLN A 48 15.44 11.32 1.47
N LEU A 49 14.12 11.33 1.30
CA LEU A 49 13.47 11.94 0.13
C LEU A 49 13.75 13.44 0.08
N ALA A 50 13.88 13.97 -1.14
CA ALA A 50 13.87 15.41 -1.34
C ALA A 50 12.57 16.02 -0.79
N VAL A 51 12.58 17.31 -0.48
CA VAL A 51 11.42 17.97 0.14
C VAL A 51 10.16 17.82 -0.73
N ASP A 52 10.30 18.02 -2.03
CA ASP A 52 9.19 17.93 -2.99
C ASP A 52 8.69 16.48 -3.12
N ASP A 53 9.60 15.50 -3.22
CA ASP A 53 9.25 14.08 -3.25
C ASP A 53 8.55 13.64 -1.97
N ARG A 54 9.01 14.13 -0.81
CA ARG A 54 8.37 13.82 0.47
C ARG A 54 6.98 14.42 0.55
N GLN A 55 6.77 15.64 0.04
CA GLN A 55 5.44 16.23 -0.02
C GLN A 55 4.53 15.43 -0.95
N GLN A 56 5.00 15.12 -2.16
CA GLN A 56 4.28 14.28 -3.12
C GLN A 56 3.91 12.91 -2.51
N PHE A 57 4.85 12.27 -1.80
CA PHE A 57 4.59 11.01 -1.11
C PHE A 57 3.46 11.13 -0.07
N ILE A 58 3.46 12.21 0.73
CA ILE A 58 2.41 12.42 1.74
C ILE A 58 1.05 12.62 1.07
N GLU A 59 0.99 13.36 -0.03
CA GLU A 59 -0.24 13.55 -0.82
C GLU A 59 -0.78 12.21 -1.35
N GLU A 60 0.08 11.38 -1.92
CA GLU A 60 -0.26 10.03 -2.40
C GLU A 60 -0.74 9.11 -1.25
N SER A 61 -0.04 9.13 -0.12
CA SER A 61 -0.40 8.36 1.08
C SER A 61 -1.78 8.76 1.62
N CYS A 62 -2.05 10.07 1.72
CA CYS A 62 -3.34 10.59 2.16
C CYS A 62 -4.47 10.28 1.17
N LEU A 63 -4.21 10.33 -0.14
CA LEU A 63 -5.16 9.95 -1.17
C LEU A 63 -5.52 8.47 -1.06
N LEU A 64 -4.53 7.59 -1.02
CA LEU A 64 -4.73 6.15 -0.87
C LEU A 64 -5.52 5.83 0.41
N ALA A 65 -5.18 6.45 1.54
CA ALA A 65 -5.89 6.23 2.80
C ALA A 65 -7.38 6.63 2.71
N ARG A 66 -7.70 7.75 2.05
CA ARG A 66 -9.09 8.16 1.81
C ARG A 66 -9.82 7.18 0.90
N ALA A 67 -9.20 6.80 -0.22
CA ALA A 67 -9.78 5.83 -1.16
C ALA A 67 -10.05 4.48 -0.47
N LEU A 68 -9.11 3.99 0.33
CA LEU A 68 -9.26 2.75 1.11
C LEU A 68 -10.41 2.85 2.12
N LYS A 69 -10.49 3.95 2.87
CA LYS A 69 -11.59 4.17 3.84
C LYS A 69 -12.96 4.16 3.14
N HIS A 70 -13.08 4.79 1.97
CA HIS A 70 -14.33 4.78 1.20
C HIS A 70 -14.66 3.43 0.56
N ALA A 71 -13.66 2.77 -0.06
CA ALA A 71 -13.86 1.50 -0.75
C ALA A 71 -14.21 0.35 0.20
N TYR A 72 -13.57 0.32 1.37
CA TYR A 72 -13.71 -0.79 2.31
C TYR A 72 -14.62 -0.50 3.50
N GLN A 73 -14.97 0.77 3.76
CA GLN A 73 -15.80 1.17 4.89
C GLN A 73 -15.26 0.70 6.26
N GLY A 74 -13.98 0.36 6.37
CA GLY A 74 -13.39 -0.13 7.62
C GLY A 74 -13.22 0.96 8.65
N ASP A 75 -13.20 0.61 9.93
CA ASP A 75 -13.25 1.56 11.05
C ASP A 75 -12.06 2.52 11.08
N LYS A 76 -10.85 2.03 10.78
CA LYS A 76 -9.60 2.81 10.80
C LYS A 76 -8.67 2.43 9.65
N VAL A 77 -7.76 3.33 9.28
CA VAL A 77 -6.59 3.01 8.44
C VAL A 77 -5.32 3.13 9.30
N ASN A 78 -4.49 2.09 9.31
CA ASN A 78 -3.14 2.12 9.87
C ASN A 78 -2.14 2.45 8.76
N ILE A 79 -1.22 3.37 9.04
CA ILE A 79 -0.16 3.79 8.11
C ILE A 79 1.17 3.68 8.85
N ALA A 80 2.15 2.99 8.27
CA ALA A 80 3.47 2.86 8.89
C ALA A 80 4.58 2.60 7.87
N ALA A 81 5.71 3.25 8.06
CA ALA A 81 7.01 2.86 7.52
C ALA A 81 7.78 2.13 8.64
N ILE A 82 8.24 0.89 8.39
CA ILE A 82 8.94 0.07 9.40
C ILE A 82 10.30 -0.37 8.88
N GLY A 83 10.36 -1.13 7.78
CA GLY A 83 11.63 -1.37 7.06
C GLY A 83 12.67 -2.28 7.74
N ASN A 84 12.44 -2.82 8.95
CA ASN A 84 13.44 -3.57 9.71
C ASN A 84 14.14 -4.74 8.96
N LYS A 85 13.44 -5.40 8.02
CA LYS A 85 13.98 -6.52 7.22
C LYS A 85 14.18 -6.19 5.75
N VAL A 86 13.32 -5.35 5.18
CA VAL A 86 13.37 -4.92 3.78
C VAL A 86 13.77 -3.45 3.79
N PRO A 87 15.03 -3.12 3.42
CA PRO A 87 15.56 -1.78 3.61
C PRO A 87 14.96 -0.76 2.65
N GLN A 88 14.48 -1.17 1.47
CA GLN A 88 13.84 -0.25 0.53
C GLN A 88 12.62 0.39 1.17
N LEU A 89 12.53 1.73 1.13
CA LEU A 89 11.42 2.47 1.70
C LEU A 89 10.09 1.99 1.13
N HIS A 90 9.22 1.54 2.02
CA HIS A 90 7.86 1.12 1.70
C HIS A 90 6.94 1.47 2.86
N VAL A 91 5.73 1.93 2.55
CA VAL A 91 4.79 2.41 3.56
C VAL A 91 3.47 1.66 3.44
N HIS A 92 3.14 0.95 4.52
CA HIS A 92 1.94 0.13 4.61
C HIS A 92 0.70 1.00 4.84
N HIS A 93 -0.39 0.65 4.18
CA HIS A 93 -1.72 1.24 4.34
C HIS A 93 -2.72 0.09 4.52
N ILE A 94 -3.21 -0.08 5.75
CA ILE A 94 -4.01 -1.24 6.14
C ILE A 94 -5.37 -0.77 6.66
N VAL A 95 -6.43 -1.28 6.05
CA VAL A 95 -7.80 -1.08 6.56
C VAL A 95 -8.02 -2.00 7.76
N ARG A 96 -8.51 -1.43 8.85
CA ARG A 96 -8.77 -2.11 10.12
C ARG A 96 -10.24 -2.07 10.47
N TYR A 97 -10.70 -3.11 11.16
CA TYR A 97 -12.05 -3.23 11.67
C TYR A 97 -12.01 -3.59 13.16
N LEU A 98 -13.00 -3.16 13.94
CA LEU A 98 -13.10 -3.50 15.37
C LEU A 98 -13.17 -5.02 15.62
N ASN A 99 -13.59 -5.78 14.61
CA ASN A 99 -13.71 -7.25 14.64
C ASN A 99 -12.68 -7.96 13.73
N ASP A 100 -11.63 -7.27 13.26
CA ASP A 100 -10.57 -7.94 12.51
C ASP A 100 -9.71 -8.83 13.41
N LEU A 101 -9.02 -9.79 12.80
CA LEU A 101 -8.29 -10.85 13.51
C LEU A 101 -7.26 -10.31 14.52
N ALA A 102 -6.71 -9.12 14.29
CA ALA A 102 -5.65 -8.55 15.12
C ALA A 102 -6.12 -7.39 16.00
N TRP A 103 -7.38 -6.95 15.95
CA TRP A 103 -7.83 -5.78 16.70
C TRP A 103 -7.74 -5.99 18.23
N PRO A 104 -7.27 -5.00 19.02
CA PRO A 104 -6.75 -3.67 18.66
C PRO A 104 -5.23 -3.63 18.40
N ALA A 105 -4.56 -4.78 18.37
CA ALA A 105 -3.12 -4.88 18.16
C ALA A 105 -2.72 -4.56 16.69
N PRO A 106 -1.42 -4.29 16.44
CA PRO A 106 -0.88 -4.18 15.09
C PRO A 106 -0.94 -5.52 14.33
N VAL A 107 -1.05 -5.46 13.01
CA VAL A 107 -1.11 -6.67 12.16
C VAL A 107 0.27 -7.32 11.95
N TRP A 108 1.35 -6.56 12.08
CA TRP A 108 2.71 -7.04 11.83
C TRP A 108 3.11 -8.08 12.88
N GLY A 109 3.44 -9.29 12.43
CA GLY A 109 3.80 -10.40 13.32
C GLY A 109 2.60 -11.11 13.96
N PHE A 110 1.37 -10.71 13.63
CA PHE A 110 0.18 -11.40 14.08
C PHE A 110 -0.13 -12.58 13.15
N GLY A 111 -0.16 -13.81 13.69
CA GLY A 111 -0.52 -15.03 12.96
C GLY A 111 0.34 -15.32 11.71
N LEU A 112 -0.18 -16.16 10.81
CA LEU A 112 0.44 -16.49 9.53
C LEU A 112 -0.34 -15.85 8.37
N PRO A 113 0.33 -15.30 7.34
CA PRO A 113 -0.35 -14.79 6.15
C PRO A 113 -1.19 -15.88 5.48
N GLU A 114 -2.38 -15.50 5.02
CA GLU A 114 -3.23 -16.41 4.26
C GLU A 114 -3.26 -15.97 2.79
N PRO A 115 -3.00 -16.87 1.82
CA PRO A 115 -2.86 -16.49 0.42
C PRO A 115 -4.17 -15.95 -0.17
N LEU A 116 -4.05 -14.98 -1.07
CA LEU A 116 -5.14 -14.47 -1.90
C LEU A 116 -5.19 -15.26 -3.22
N SER A 117 -6.38 -15.72 -3.59
CA SER A 117 -6.66 -16.21 -4.94
C SER A 117 -6.71 -15.07 -5.96
N GLU A 118 -6.53 -15.38 -7.24
CA GLU A 118 -6.66 -14.40 -8.33
C GLU A 118 -8.03 -13.71 -8.33
N GLN A 119 -9.10 -14.44 -8.03
CA GLN A 119 -10.45 -13.87 -7.94
C GLN A 119 -10.58 -12.87 -6.79
N GLU A 120 -10.02 -13.18 -5.61
CA GLU A 120 -10.03 -12.25 -4.48
C GLU A 120 -9.19 -11.01 -4.76
N ILE A 121 -8.07 -11.16 -5.48
CA ILE A 121 -7.25 -10.03 -5.96
C ILE A 121 -8.10 -9.12 -6.85
N GLN A 122 -8.74 -9.68 -7.88
CA GLN A 122 -9.59 -8.92 -8.80
C GLN A 122 -10.71 -8.18 -8.07
N ILE A 123 -11.40 -8.84 -7.13
CA ILE A 123 -12.47 -8.22 -6.32
C ILE A 123 -11.95 -7.03 -5.53
N ARG A 124 -10.78 -7.14 -4.89
CA ARG A 124 -10.17 -6.06 -4.12
C ARG A 124 -9.81 -4.86 -4.99
N LEU A 125 -9.32 -5.12 -6.20
CA LEU A 125 -8.91 -4.08 -7.14
C LEU A 125 -10.11 -3.38 -7.78
N GLN A 126 -11.12 -4.13 -8.23
CA GLN A 126 -12.39 -3.57 -8.72
C GLN A 126 -13.08 -2.69 -7.67
N LYS A 127 -12.90 -3.01 -6.38
CA LYS A 127 -13.44 -2.19 -5.28
C LYS A 127 -12.69 -0.87 -5.09
N LEU A 128 -11.36 -0.88 -5.22
CA LEU A 128 -10.50 0.28 -4.89
C LEU A 128 -10.24 1.21 -6.09
N ILE A 129 -9.98 0.66 -7.28
CA ILE A 129 -9.55 1.41 -8.46
C ILE A 129 -10.48 2.57 -8.80
N PRO A 130 -11.82 2.43 -8.79
CA PRO A 130 -12.71 3.55 -9.12
C PRO A 130 -12.52 4.77 -8.21
N TYR A 131 -12.24 4.54 -6.91
CA TYR A 131 -11.97 5.62 -5.96
C TYR A 131 -10.60 6.27 -6.18
N LEU A 132 -9.60 5.49 -6.57
CA LEU A 132 -8.29 6.03 -6.91
C LEU A 132 -8.36 6.89 -8.17
N GLN A 133 -8.99 6.39 -9.24
CA GLN A 133 -9.15 7.13 -10.49
C GLN A 133 -9.94 8.43 -10.33
N ALA A 134 -10.95 8.44 -9.45
CA ALA A 134 -11.73 9.64 -9.17
C ALA A 134 -10.96 10.72 -8.39
N LEU A 135 -9.92 10.33 -7.65
CA LEU A 135 -9.15 11.22 -6.76
C LEU A 135 -7.77 11.58 -7.29
N ALA A 136 -7.20 10.77 -8.18
CA ALA A 136 -5.83 10.89 -8.62
C ALA A 136 -5.64 11.89 -9.77
N SER A 137 -4.41 12.38 -9.91
CA SER A 137 -3.99 13.23 -11.03
C SER A 137 -3.89 12.45 -12.35
N SER A 138 -3.61 13.16 -13.44
CA SER A 138 -3.43 12.59 -14.78
C SER A 138 -2.34 11.52 -14.88
N ASP A 139 -1.37 11.54 -13.97
CA ASP A 139 -0.18 10.69 -14.05
C ASP A 139 -0.35 9.41 -13.21
N PHE A 140 -1.56 9.12 -12.73
CA PHE A 140 -1.91 7.85 -12.13
C PHE A 140 -2.26 6.80 -13.19
N GLU A 141 -1.58 5.66 -13.13
CA GLU A 141 -1.71 4.58 -14.11
C GLU A 141 -1.98 3.25 -13.41
N VAL A 142 -3.04 2.54 -13.80
CA VAL A 142 -3.28 1.16 -13.35
C VAL A 142 -2.41 0.23 -14.20
N ILE A 143 -1.67 -0.67 -13.54
CA ILE A 143 -0.69 -1.57 -14.19
C ILE A 143 -0.97 -3.05 -13.94
N PHE A 144 -2.14 -3.35 -13.40
CA PHE A 144 -2.61 -4.70 -13.08
C PHE A 144 -3.61 -5.19 -14.13
#